data_AF-A0A7X9B2D4-F1
#
_entry.id   AF-A0A7X9B2D4-F1
#
_cell.length_a   1.000
_cell.length_b   1.000
_cell.length_c   1.000
_cell.angle_alpha   90.00
_cell.angle_beta   90.00
_cell.angle_gamma   90.00
#
_symmetry.space_group_name_H-M   'P 1'
#
loop_
_entity.id
_entity.type
_entity.pdbx_description
1 polymer ?
#
loop_
_entity_poly.entity_id
_entity_poly.type
_entity_poly.pdbx_seq_one_letter_code
_entity_poly.pdbx_strand_id
1 'polypeptide(L)'
;SLRPYYIDDGRLFIHGGFDPHKPFQLQDEYDYSSSRHLPQMAWRAHQNGEPFEVDGFREVYVGHTRTQVFGQTRPFCLANLWMMDTGAAFGRGGFLSLMDVGSKQFWQSPTK
;
A
#
# COMPACT_ATOMS: atom_id res chain seq x y z
N SER A 1 5.77 -17.56 14.52
CA SER A 1 5.65 -16.10 14.39
C SER A 1 5.23 -15.80 12.96
N LEU A 2 4.17 -15.00 12.76
CA LEU A 2 3.80 -14.48 11.44
C LEU A 2 4.80 -13.39 11.06
N ARG A 3 5.41 -13.48 9.87
CA ARG A 3 6.30 -12.41 9.40
C ARG A 3 5.46 -11.17 9.06
N PRO A 4 5.82 -9.97 9.53
CA PRO A 4 5.02 -8.77 9.34
C PRO A 4 5.06 -8.23 7.89
N TYR A 5 5.99 -8.73 7.08
CA TYR A 5 6.13 -8.40 5.67
C TYR A 5 6.80 -9.57 4.90
N TYR A 6 6.79 -9.46 3.57
CA TYR A 6 7.49 -10.37 2.66
C TYR A 6 8.25 -9.55 1.60
N ILE A 7 9.44 -10.01 1.20
CA ILE A 7 10.26 -9.35 0.16
C ILE A 7 10.59 -10.38 -0.91
N ASP A 8 10.37 -10.02 -2.18
CA ASP A 8 10.69 -10.83 -3.36
C ASP A 8 11.19 -9.93 -4.50
N ASP A 9 12.40 -10.19 -5.03
CA ASP A 9 13.00 -9.45 -6.16
C ASP A 9 12.86 -7.91 -6.05
N GLY A 10 13.24 -7.39 -4.88
CA GLY A 10 13.16 -5.96 -4.55
C GLY A 10 11.74 -5.43 -4.34
N ARG A 11 10.70 -6.27 -4.35
CA ARG A 11 9.31 -5.91 -4.04
C ARG A 11 9.00 -6.17 -2.57
N LEU A 12 8.50 -5.17 -1.86
CA LEU A 12 8.02 -5.29 -0.49
C LEU A 12 6.50 -5.50 -0.47
N PHE A 13 6.05 -6.49 0.27
CA PHE A 13 4.64 -6.74 0.56
C PHE A 13 4.40 -6.57 2.06
N ILE A 14 3.56 -5.62 2.44
CA ILE A 14 3.40 -5.20 3.84
C ILE A 14 1.95 -4.83 4.15
N HIS A 15 1.49 -5.07 5.38
CA HIS A 15 0.09 -4.84 5.73
C HIS A 15 -0.23 -3.36 5.94
N GLY A 16 0.42 -2.70 6.91
CA GLY A 16 0.13 -1.31 7.28
C GLY A 16 0.98 -0.29 6.53
N GLY A 17 2.29 -0.50 6.54
CA GLY A 17 3.27 0.46 6.03
C GLY A 17 4.43 0.60 7.02
N PHE A 18 5.02 1.79 7.11
CA PHE A 18 6.05 2.13 8.11
C PHE A 18 6.30 3.65 8.08
N ASP A 19 7.24 4.15 8.87
CA ASP A 19 7.75 5.52 8.77
C ASP A 19 8.94 5.58 7.78
N PRO A 20 8.79 6.19 6.58
CA PRO A 20 9.87 6.23 5.59
C PRO A 20 11.07 7.10 6.03
N HIS A 21 10.97 7.87 7.11
CA HIS A 21 12.09 8.61 7.67
C HIS A 21 12.97 7.78 8.61
N LYS A 22 12.56 6.56 8.94
CA LYS A 22 13.34 5.60 9.72
C LYS A 22 13.83 4.47 8.81
N PRO A 23 15.04 3.92 9.04
CA PRO A 23 15.48 2.71 8.34
C PRO A 23 14.43 1.61 8.46
N PHE A 24 14.15 0.91 7.35
CA PHE A 24 13.09 -0.11 7.30
C PHE A 24 13.25 -1.18 8.38
N GLN A 25 14.48 -1.53 8.78
CA GLN A 25 14.75 -2.55 9.80
C GLN A 25 14.58 -2.06 11.24
N LEU A 26 14.41 -0.76 11.46
CA LEU A 26 14.28 -0.13 12.79
C LEU A 26 12.84 0.29 13.12
N GLN A 27 11.86 -0.22 12.38
CA GLN A 27 10.45 -0.03 12.69
C GLN A 27 10.00 -1.03 13.75
N ASP A 28 8.93 -0.71 14.46
CA ASP A 28 8.30 -1.65 15.39
C ASP A 28 7.25 -2.54 14.68
N GLU A 29 6.74 -3.57 15.37
CA GLU A 29 5.72 -4.46 14.80
C GLU A 29 4.40 -3.75 14.48
N TYR A 30 4.08 -2.69 15.21
CA TYR A 30 2.89 -1.89 14.97
C TYR A 30 3.01 -1.12 13.65
N ASP A 31 4.19 -0.58 13.35
CA ASP A 31 4.47 0.12 12.11
C ASP A 31 4.15 -0.77 10.92
N TYR A 32 4.75 -1.96 10.87
CA TYR A 32 4.54 -2.89 9.75
C TYR A 32 3.10 -3.37 9.59
N SER A 33 2.38 -3.54 10.71
CA SER A 33 1.05 -4.15 10.70
C SER A 33 -0.08 -3.13 10.57
N SER A 34 0.08 -1.92 11.11
CA SER A 34 -1.07 -1.05 11.43
C SER A 34 -0.82 0.43 11.16
N SER A 35 0.41 0.86 10.88
CA SER A 35 0.68 2.26 10.55
C SER A 35 -0.03 2.65 9.24
N ARG A 36 -0.37 3.93 9.13
CA ARG A 36 -0.89 4.55 7.90
C ARG A 36 0.03 5.66 7.40
N HIS A 37 1.22 5.79 8.00
CA HIS A 37 2.12 6.92 7.79
C HIS A 37 2.64 6.95 6.35
N LEU A 38 3.22 5.83 5.88
CA LEU A 38 3.70 5.69 4.51
C LEU A 38 2.62 6.03 3.45
N PRO A 39 1.40 5.41 3.45
CA PRO A 39 0.31 5.82 2.56
C PRO A 39 -0.04 7.31 2.60
N GLN A 40 -0.15 7.89 3.80
CA GLN A 40 -0.54 9.29 3.97
C GLN A 40 0.53 10.26 3.48
N MET A 41 1.80 9.94 3.71
CA MET A 41 2.93 10.72 3.21
C MET A 41 3.02 10.68 1.69
N ALA A 42 2.93 9.49 1.09
CA ALA A 42 2.94 9.35 -0.37
C ALA A 42 1.82 10.17 -1.02
N TRP A 43 0.60 10.11 -0.44
CA TRP A 43 -0.53 10.89 -0.92
C TRP A 43 -0.32 12.40 -0.78
N ARG A 44 0.18 12.87 0.37
CA ARG A 44 0.47 14.30 0.58
C ARG A 44 1.52 14.83 -0.40
N ALA A 45 2.62 14.10 -0.58
CA ALA A 45 3.66 14.47 -1.54
C ALA A 45 3.08 14.55 -2.96
N HIS A 46 2.28 13.56 -3.36
CA HIS A 46 1.57 13.59 -4.64
C HIS A 46 0.67 14.84 -4.80
N GLN A 47 -0.13 15.17 -3.78
CA GLN A 47 -1.00 16.36 -3.80
C GLN A 47 -0.22 17.67 -3.90
N ASN A 48 0.97 17.73 -3.30
CA ASN A 48 1.85 18.89 -3.33
C ASN A 48 2.72 18.97 -4.60
N GLY A 49 2.72 17.92 -5.45
CA GLY A 49 3.65 17.81 -6.57
C GLY A 49 5.10 17.59 -6.14
N GLU A 50 5.31 17.07 -4.93
CA GLU A 50 6.62 16.75 -4.37
C GLU A 50 7.06 15.34 -4.78
N PRO A 51 8.36 15.12 -5.04
CA PRO A 51 8.86 13.78 -5.30
C PRO A 51 8.71 12.90 -4.05
N PHE A 52 8.38 11.63 -4.27
CA PHE A 52 8.28 10.61 -3.23
C PHE A 52 8.74 9.29 -3.81
N GLU A 53 9.57 8.55 -3.07
CA GLU A 53 9.97 7.18 -3.40
C GLU A 53 10.25 6.45 -2.09
N VAL A 54 9.94 5.15 -2.06
CA VAL A 54 10.28 4.30 -0.92
C VAL A 54 11.63 3.66 -1.16
N ASP A 55 12.64 4.12 -0.41
CA ASP A 55 14.02 3.69 -0.58
C ASP A 55 14.22 2.19 -0.34
N GLY A 56 15.14 1.59 -1.10
CA GLY A 56 15.54 0.19 -0.95
C GLY A 56 14.59 -0.83 -1.57
N PHE A 57 13.49 -0.37 -2.18
CA PHE A 57 12.51 -1.24 -2.82
C PHE A 57 12.20 -0.77 -4.23
N ARG A 58 12.16 -1.71 -5.18
CA ARG A 58 11.69 -1.45 -6.54
C ARG A 58 10.20 -1.15 -6.55
N GLU A 59 9.43 -1.88 -5.74
CA GLU A 59 7.99 -1.71 -5.59
C GLU A 59 7.56 -2.04 -4.17
N VAL A 60 6.54 -1.36 -3.66
CA VAL A 60 5.96 -1.61 -2.34
C VAL A 60 4.46 -1.80 -2.50
N TYR A 61 3.92 -2.90 -1.99
CA TYR A 61 2.49 -3.23 -2.00
C TYR A 61 1.95 -3.16 -0.58
N VAL A 62 1.05 -2.19 -0.34
CA VAL A 62 0.51 -1.91 0.98
C VAL A 62 -1.01 -2.10 1.04
N GLY A 63 -1.48 -2.70 2.13
CA GLY A 63 -2.91 -2.85 2.45
C GLY A 63 -3.39 -1.84 3.49
N HIS A 64 -4.33 -2.25 4.35
CA HIS A 64 -4.82 -1.60 5.58
C HIS A 64 -5.46 -0.21 5.44
N THR A 65 -4.80 0.70 4.73
CA THR A 65 -5.32 2.02 4.37
C THR A 65 -6.12 1.90 3.08
N ARG A 66 -7.44 1.91 3.24
CA ARG A 66 -8.40 1.85 2.14
C ARG A 66 -8.16 2.93 1.08
N THR A 67 -8.17 2.53 -0.19
CA THR A 67 -8.01 3.46 -1.33
C THR A 67 -9.09 4.54 -1.33
N GLN A 68 -10.30 4.25 -0.82
CA GLN A 68 -11.41 5.21 -0.76
C GLN A 68 -11.09 6.44 0.11
N VAL A 69 -10.17 6.34 1.07
CA VAL A 69 -9.71 7.50 1.88
C VAL A 69 -9.08 8.58 0.98
N PHE A 70 -8.52 8.18 -0.17
CA PHE A 70 -7.91 9.04 -1.17
C PHE A 70 -8.82 9.32 -2.36
N GLY A 71 -10.11 9.00 -2.25
CA GLY A 71 -11.09 9.13 -3.34
C GLY A 71 -10.92 8.10 -4.47
N GLN A 72 -10.13 7.04 -4.25
CA GLN A 72 -9.85 6.01 -5.25
C GLN A 72 -10.65 4.73 -4.96
N THR A 73 -11.25 4.14 -5.99
CA THR A 73 -12.03 2.89 -5.88
C THR A 73 -11.29 1.65 -6.42
N ARG A 74 -10.07 1.84 -6.91
CA ARG A 74 -9.23 0.82 -7.54
C ARG A 74 -7.84 0.82 -6.91
N PRO A 75 -7.07 -0.27 -7.03
CA PRO A 75 -5.66 -0.21 -6.72
C PRO A 75 -4.99 0.89 -7.55
N PHE A 76 -4.08 1.63 -6.93
CA PHE A 76 -3.37 2.71 -7.60
C PHE A 76 -1.94 2.80 -7.10
N CYS A 77 -1.08 3.41 -7.92
CA CYS A 77 0.33 3.56 -7.61
C CYS A 77 0.68 5.03 -7.42
N LEU A 78 1.49 5.34 -6.41
CA LEU A 78 2.18 6.60 -6.23
C LEU A 78 3.68 6.32 -6.21
N ALA A 79 4.39 6.78 -7.24
CA ALA A 79 5.79 6.42 -7.48
C ALA A 79 6.01 4.90 -7.52
N ASN A 80 6.66 4.31 -6.51
CA ASN A 80 6.86 2.87 -6.36
C ASN A 80 5.93 2.22 -5.32
N LEU A 81 4.97 2.95 -4.76
CA LEU A 81 4.01 2.47 -3.74
C LEU A 81 2.64 2.16 -4.34
N TRP A 82 2.28 0.88 -4.36
CA TRP A 82 0.98 0.34 -4.72
C TRP A 82 0.03 0.24 -3.52
N MET A 83 -1.07 0.98 -3.59
CA MET A 83 -2.17 0.95 -2.63
C MET A 83 -3.18 -0.12 -3.04
N MET A 84 -3.30 -1.20 -2.27
CA MET A 84 -4.02 -2.41 -2.69
C MET A 84 -5.37 -2.65 -1.99
N ASP A 85 -5.61 -2.03 -0.83
CA ASP A 85 -6.83 -2.26 -0.05
C ASP A 85 -8.01 -1.45 -0.62
N THR A 86 -8.82 -2.08 -1.47
CA THR A 86 -10.07 -1.49 -1.99
C THR A 86 -11.28 -1.70 -1.07
N GLY A 87 -11.06 -2.03 0.20
CA GLY A 87 -12.10 -2.02 1.23
C GLY A 87 -13.11 -3.15 1.14
N ALA A 88 -12.72 -4.36 0.73
CA ALA A 88 -13.63 -5.51 0.53
C ALA A 88 -14.55 -5.82 1.73
N ALA A 89 -14.06 -5.57 2.95
CA ALA A 89 -14.82 -5.77 4.19
C ALA A 89 -15.88 -4.68 4.44
N PHE A 90 -15.80 -3.54 3.75
CA PHE A 90 -16.62 -2.37 4.02
C PHE A 90 -17.79 -2.27 3.04
N GLY A 91 -18.92 -2.87 3.44
CA GLY A 91 -20.28 -2.61 2.92
C GLY A 91 -20.41 -2.21 1.45
N ARG A 92 -21.31 -1.25 1.18
CA ARG A 92 -21.49 -0.69 -0.17
C ARG A 92 -20.27 0.16 -0.54
N GLY A 93 -19.72 -0.07 -1.73
CA GLY A 93 -18.56 0.66 -2.25
C GLY A 93 -17.20 0.07 -1.91
N GLY A 94 -17.16 -1.08 -1.20
CA GLY A 94 -15.97 -1.90 -1.00
C GLY A 94 -15.82 -2.97 -2.08
N PHE A 95 -14.59 -3.25 -2.48
CA PHE A 95 -14.27 -4.23 -3.52
C PHE A 95 -13.16 -5.16 -3.05
N LEU A 96 -13.22 -6.43 -3.47
CA LEU A 96 -12.06 -7.32 -3.40
C LEU A 96 -11.24 -7.14 -4.67
N SER A 97 -9.97 -6.79 -4.51
CA SER A 97 -9.01 -6.63 -5.62
C SER A 97 -7.96 -7.73 -5.60
N LEU A 98 -7.55 -8.16 -6.79
CA LEU A 98 -6.40 -9.03 -7.02
C LEU A 98 -5.54 -8.41 -8.12
N MET A 99 -4.21 -8.48 -7.99
CA MET A 99 -3.27 -7.98 -9.00
C MET A 99 -2.20 -9.02 -9.30
N ASP A 100 -1.92 -9.20 -10.59
CA ASP A 100 -0.70 -9.85 -11.06
C ASP A 100 0.45 -8.83 -11.02
N VAL A 101 1.44 -9.06 -10.14
CA VAL A 101 2.54 -8.11 -9.92
C VAL A 101 3.57 -8.09 -11.05
N GLY A 102 3.56 -9.05 -11.98
CA GLY A 102 4.44 -9.01 -13.16
C GLY A 102 3.90 -8.04 -14.21
N SER A 103 2.63 -8.20 -14.56
CA SER A 103 1.93 -7.47 -15.61
C SER A 103 1.22 -6.19 -15.15
N LYS A 104 1.00 -6.05 -13.84
CA LYS A 104 0.14 -5.02 -13.21
C LYS A 104 -1.34 -5.10 -13.60
N GLN A 105 -1.75 -6.17 -14.28
CA GLN A 105 -3.16 -6.42 -14.51
C GLN A 105 -3.85 -6.69 -13.17
N PHE A 106 -5.02 -6.07 -12.96
CA PHE A 106 -5.82 -6.29 -11.76
C PHE A 106 -7.27 -6.64 -12.12
N TRP A 107 -7.93 -7.31 -11.20
CA TRP A 107 -9.35 -7.67 -11.24
C TRP A 107 -10.01 -7.21 -9.95
N GLN A 108 -11.25 -6.74 -10.06
CA GLN A 108 -12.07 -6.36 -8.92
C GLN A 108 -13.40 -7.12 -8.94
N SER A 109 -13.86 -7.51 -7.77
CA SER A 109 -15.22 -8.03 -7.61
C SER A 109 -16.24 -6.99 -8.09
N PRO A 110 -17.45 -7.41 -8.51
CA PRO A 110 -18.57 -6.48 -8.62
C PRO A 110 -18.87 -5.84 -7.26
N THR A 111 -19.62 -4.74 -7.27
CA THR A 111 -20.21 -4.18 -6.04
C THR A 111 -21.07 -5.23 -5.35
N LYS A 112 -20.96 -5.31 -4.02
CA LYS A 112 -21.87 -6.10 -3.17
C LYS A 112 -23.31 -5.60 -3.25
#